data_AF-A0A950R8W8-F1
#
_entry.id   AF-A0A950R8W8-F1
#
_cell.length_a   1.000
_cell.length_b   1.000
_cell.length_c   1.000
_cell.angle_alpha   90.00
_cell.angle_beta   90.00
_cell.angle_gamma   90.00
#
_symmetry.space_group_name_H-M   'P 1'
#
loop_
_entity.id
_entity.type
_entity.pdbx_description
1 polymer ?
#
loop_
_entity_poly.entity_id
_entity_poly.type
_entity_poly.pdbx_seq_one_letter_code
_entity_poly.pdbx_strand_id
1 'polypeptide(L)'
;MTSRRPRLLVVAAVGMAQILAWGSSYYLPAVLAAPEAAATGWGEAWVIGALSLGLLVSGLVSPQVGHLIERFGGRPVLAASALLLAAGLVIQALAPTLPIFVLAWL
;
A
#
# COMPACT_ATOMS: atom_id res chain seq x y z
N MET A 1 -23.87 -9.03 -31.09
CA MET A 1 -22.97 -9.80 -30.20
C MET A 1 -22.16 -8.78 -29.39
N THR A 2 -22.57 -8.56 -28.14
CA THR A 2 -21.96 -7.56 -27.26
C THR A 2 -20.54 -7.95 -26.89
N SER A 3 -19.60 -7.02 -27.08
CA SER A 3 -18.17 -7.14 -26.80
C SER A 3 -17.93 -7.36 -25.30
N ARG A 4 -18.12 -8.59 -24.80
CA ARG A 4 -17.97 -8.95 -23.37
C ARG A 4 -16.50 -9.15 -22.94
N ARG A 5 -15.59 -9.39 -23.89
CA ARG A 5 -14.15 -9.68 -23.64
C ARG A 5 -13.33 -8.51 -23.01
N PRO A 6 -13.60 -7.21 -23.25
CA PRO A 6 -12.88 -6.12 -22.59
C PRO A 6 -13.18 -6.00 -21.09
N ARG A 7 -14.40 -6.34 -20.66
CA ARG A 7 -14.81 -6.19 -19.24
C ARG A 7 -14.14 -7.23 -18.33
N LEU A 8 -14.03 -8.48 -18.77
CA LEU A 8 -13.38 -9.54 -17.99
C LEU A 8 -11.90 -9.24 -17.74
N LEU A 9 -11.18 -8.73 -18.75
CA LEU A 9 -9.78 -8.33 -18.60
C LEU A 9 -9.61 -7.19 -17.60
N VAL A 10 -10.47 -6.17 -17.66
CA VAL A 10 -10.43 -5.06 -16.70
C VAL A 10 -10.74 -5.55 -15.28
N VAL A 11 -11.77 -6.38 -15.11
CA VAL A 11 -12.12 -6.95 -13.79
C VAL A 11 -10.99 -7.81 -13.25
N ALA A 12 -10.40 -8.69 -14.07
CA ALA A 12 -9.27 -9.52 -13.66
C ALA A 12 -8.03 -8.69 -13.31
N ALA A 13 -7.71 -7.67 -14.10
CA ALA A 13 -6.59 -6.78 -13.83
C ALA A 13 -6.78 -5.98 -12.53
N VAL A 14 -7.97 -5.43 -12.31
CA VAL A 14 -8.31 -4.74 -11.05
C VAL A 14 -8.31 -5.71 -9.87
N GLY A 15 -8.86 -6.91 -10.04
CA GLY A 15 -8.83 -7.95 -9.02
C GLY A 15 -7.42 -8.35 -8.63
N MET A 16 -6.53 -8.56 -9.60
CA MET A 16 -5.11 -8.82 -9.35
C MET A 16 -4.44 -7.64 -8.64
N ALA A 17 -4.68 -6.42 -9.09
CA ALA A 17 -4.13 -5.22 -8.44
C ALA A 17 -4.59 -5.10 -6.98
N GLN A 18 -5.84 -5.44 -6.68
CA GLN A 18 -6.36 -5.48 -5.32
C GLN A 18 -5.68 -6.58 -4.48
N ILE A 19 -5.59 -7.82 -5.01
CA ILE A 19 -4.91 -8.91 -4.31
C ILE A 19 -3.47 -8.52 -3.97
N LEU A 20 -2.74 -7.95 -4.94
CA LEU A 20 -1.38 -7.48 -4.73
C LEU A 20 -1.35 -6.36 -3.69
N ALA A 21 -2.21 -5.34 -3.84
CA ALA A 21 -2.25 -4.21 -2.92
C ALA A 21 -2.49 -4.65 -1.47
N TRP A 22 -3.53 -5.45 -1.22
CA TRP A 22 -3.85 -5.92 0.13
C TRP A 22 -2.83 -6.94 0.65
N GLY A 23 -2.34 -7.84 -0.20
CA GLY A 23 -1.37 -8.87 0.16
C GLY A 23 -0.01 -8.31 0.51
N SER A 24 0.51 -7.38 -0.29
CA SER A 24 1.85 -6.80 -0.10
C SER A 24 1.89 -5.70 0.96
N SER A 25 0.75 -5.11 1.33
CA SER A 25 0.68 -4.09 2.39
C SER A 25 0.05 -4.66 3.66
N TYR A 26 -1.28 -4.67 3.77
CA TYR A 26 -2.02 -4.96 5.00
C TYR A 26 -1.75 -6.33 5.62
N TYR A 27 -1.56 -7.36 4.81
CA TYR A 27 -1.30 -8.70 5.32
C TYR A 27 0.18 -8.97 5.58
N LEU A 28 1.07 -8.13 5.05
CA LEU A 28 2.52 -8.33 5.13
C LEU A 28 3.03 -8.26 6.59
N PRO A 29 2.67 -7.25 7.42
CA PRO A 29 3.09 -7.20 8.82
C PRO A 29 2.65 -8.41 9.64
N ALA A 30 1.48 -9.00 9.34
CA ALA A 30 0.99 -10.17 10.08
C ALA A 30 1.92 -11.38 9.97
N VAL A 31 2.74 -11.44 8.90
CA VAL A 31 3.70 -12.51 8.67
C VAL A 31 5.13 -12.06 8.96
N LEU A 32 5.46 -10.80 8.65
CA LEU A 32 6.83 -10.30 8.73
C LEU A 32 7.17 -9.55 10.03
N ALA A 33 6.21 -9.13 10.85
CA ALA A 33 6.52 -8.31 12.02
C ALA A 33 7.49 -8.98 13.00
N ALA A 34 7.28 -10.26 13.30
CA ALA A 34 8.17 -11.02 14.19
C ALA A 34 9.60 -11.19 13.61
N PRO A 35 9.81 -11.68 12.37
CA PRO A 35 11.15 -11.79 11.81
C PRO A 35 11.82 -10.43 11.58
N GLU A 36 11.07 -9.38 11.22
CA GLU A 36 11.59 -8.00 11.09
C GLU A 36 12.09 -7.48 12.44
N ALA A 37 11.29 -7.62 13.50
CA ALA A 37 11.66 -7.24 14.86
C ALA A 37 12.91 -8.00 15.33
N ALA A 38 13.01 -9.30 15.03
CA ALA A 38 14.17 -10.11 15.35
C ALA A 38 15.44 -9.70 14.58
N ALA A 39 15.31 -9.38 13.29
CA ALA A 39 16.43 -9.00 12.44
C ALA A 39 16.98 -7.59 12.74
N THR A 40 16.09 -6.66 13.10
CA THR A 40 16.42 -5.23 13.32
C THR A 40 16.63 -4.88 14.79
N GLY A 41 16.13 -5.71 15.70
CA GLY A 41 16.04 -5.40 17.13
C GLY A 41 14.95 -4.38 17.48
N TRP A 42 14.10 -3.98 16.53
CA TRP A 42 12.99 -3.06 16.80
C TRP A 42 11.88 -3.75 17.59
N GLY A 43 11.13 -2.99 18.39
CA GLY A 43 9.96 -3.53 19.08
C GLY A 43 8.86 -3.91 18.09
N GLU A 44 8.29 -5.12 18.24
CA GLU A 44 7.21 -5.62 17.38
C GLU A 44 5.99 -4.68 17.35
N ALA A 45 5.70 -4.02 18.48
CA ALA A 45 4.65 -3.00 18.58
C ALA A 45 4.88 -1.81 17.63
N TRP A 46 6.12 -1.42 17.35
CA TRP A 46 6.42 -0.36 16.38
C TRP A 46 6.27 -0.83 14.94
N VAL A 47 6.70 -2.06 14.64
CA VAL A 47 6.55 -2.65 13.31
C VAL A 47 5.08 -2.77 12.92
N ILE A 48 4.23 -3.22 13.85
CA ILE A 48 2.77 -3.29 13.68
C ILE A 48 2.14 -1.89 13.75
N GLY A 49 2.60 -1.04 14.67
CA GLY A 49 2.07 0.29 14.90
C GLY A 49 2.26 1.23 13.70
N ALA A 50 3.31 1.05 12.91
CA ALA A 50 3.55 1.80 11.68
C ALA A 50 2.37 1.67 10.68
N LEU A 51 1.78 0.48 10.55
CA LEU A 51 0.57 0.27 9.74
C LEU A 51 -0.61 1.12 10.24
N SER A 52 -0.77 1.24 11.55
CA SER A 52 -1.86 2.04 12.13
C SER A 52 -1.66 3.53 11.88
N LEU A 53 -0.42 4.02 11.90
CA LEU A 53 -0.10 5.39 11.48
C LEU A 53 -0.36 5.61 9.99
N GLY A 54 0.02 4.64 9.14
CA GLY A 54 -0.29 4.68 7.71
C GLY A 54 -1.80 4.74 7.44
N LEU A 55 -2.60 3.97 8.18
CA LEU A 55 -4.06 4.02 8.13
C LEU A 55 -4.62 5.39 8.55
N LEU A 56 -4.07 5.98 9.61
CA LEU A 56 -4.46 7.32 10.05
C LEU A 56 -4.16 8.36 8.97
N VAL A 57 -2.95 8.34 8.40
CA VAL A 57 -2.55 9.25 7.30
C VAL A 57 -3.44 9.03 6.08
N SER A 58 -3.70 7.78 5.71
CA SER A 58 -4.61 7.44 4.61
C SER A 58 -6.01 8.03 4.82
N GLY A 59 -6.54 7.99 6.05
CA GLY A 59 -7.83 8.60 6.37
C GLY A 59 -7.81 10.12 6.28
N LEU A 60 -6.73 10.76 6.73
CA LEU A 60 -6.56 12.22 6.67
C LEU A 60 -6.39 12.74 5.23
N VAL A 61 -5.77 11.95 4.36
CA VAL A 61 -5.49 12.31 2.96
C VAL A 61 -6.62 11.89 2.00
N SER A 62 -7.60 11.11 2.46
CA SER A 62 -8.66 10.59 1.60
C SER A 62 -9.51 11.67 0.90
N PRO A 63 -9.86 12.82 1.52
CA PRO A 63 -10.60 13.89 0.82
C PRO A 63 -9.83 14.45 -0.37
N GLN A 64 -8.52 14.68 -0.19
CA GLN A 64 -7.63 15.21 -1.24
C GLN A 64 -7.50 14.20 -2.39
N VAL A 65 -7.37 12.91 -2.08
CA VAL A 65 -7.36 11.85 -3.10
C VAL A 65 -8.69 11.80 -3.84
N GLY A 66 -9.82 11.99 -3.13
CA GLY A 66 -11.14 12.15 -3.75
C GLY A 66 -11.18 13.27 -4.78
N HIS A 67 -10.69 14.46 -4.42
CA HIS A 67 -10.59 15.59 -5.36
C HIS A 67 -9.65 15.32 -6.54
N LEU A 68 -8.54 14.60 -6.32
CA LEU A 68 -7.66 14.19 -7.42
C LEU A 68 -8.36 13.22 -8.38
N ILE A 69 -9.18 12.29 -7.86
CA ILE A 69 -9.98 11.37 -8.67
C ILE A 69 -11.05 12.14 -9.45
N GLU A 70 -11.73 13.10 -8.84
CA GLU A 70 -12.72 13.96 -9.52
C GLU A 70 -12.07 14.77 -10.65
N ARG A 71 -10.88 15.33 -10.40
CA ARG A 71 -10.19 16.21 -11.34
C ARG A 71 -9.48 15.49 -12.49
N PHE A 72 -8.81 14.38 -12.20
CA PHE A 72 -7.93 13.67 -13.14
C PHE A 72 -8.48 12.30 -13.58
N GLY A 73 -9.58 11.85 -12.97
CA GLY A 73 -10.15 10.51 -13.18
C GLY A 73 -9.44 9.43 -12.37
N GLY A 74 -10.12 8.29 -12.15
CA GLY A 74 -9.61 7.22 -11.28
C GLY A 74 -8.40 6.45 -11.83
N ARG A 75 -8.25 6.33 -13.16
CA ARG A 75 -7.15 5.55 -13.78
C ARG A 75 -5.75 6.08 -13.44
N PRO A 76 -5.41 7.37 -13.69
CA PRO A 76 -4.08 7.88 -13.37
C PRO A 76 -3.80 7.89 -11.87
N VAL A 77 -4.81 8.18 -11.04
CA VAL A 77 -4.66 8.15 -9.58
C VAL A 77 -4.36 6.75 -9.07
N LEU A 78 -5.05 5.73 -9.60
CA LEU A 78 -4.79 4.32 -9.27
C LEU A 78 -3.40 3.85 -9.72
N ALA A 79 -2.94 4.30 -10.88
CA ALA A 79 -1.57 4.00 -11.34
C ALA A 79 -0.52 4.65 -10.43
N ALA A 80 -0.74 5.91 -10.04
CA ALA A 80 0.13 6.61 -9.10
C ALA A 80 0.17 5.93 -7.73
N SER A 81 -0.98 5.48 -7.20
CA SER A 81 -1.00 4.75 -5.92
C SER A 81 -0.25 3.43 -5.99
N ALA A 82 -0.29 2.71 -7.12
CA ALA A 82 0.48 1.48 -7.30
C ALA A 82 2.00 1.75 -7.29
N LEU A 83 2.45 2.84 -7.90
CA LEU A 83 3.85 3.26 -7.87
C LEU A 83 4.28 3.70 -6.46
N LEU A 84 3.44 4.44 -5.76
CA LEU A 84 3.68 4.84 -4.36
C LEU A 84 3.79 3.63 -3.45
N LEU A 85 2.88 2.66 -3.59
CA LEU A 85 2.95 1.40 -2.83
C LEU A 85 4.25 0.65 -3.12
N ALA A 86 4.62 0.49 -4.39
CA ALA A 86 5.86 -0.19 -4.76
C ALA A 86 7.09 0.52 -4.16
N ALA A 87 7.12 1.85 -4.19
CA ALA A 87 8.19 2.64 -3.59
C ALA A 87 8.25 2.46 -2.07
N GLY A 88 7.11 2.54 -1.37
CA GLY A 88 7.03 2.31 0.08
C GLY A 88 7.56 0.94 0.48
N LEU A 89 7.21 -0.12 -0.26
CA LEU A 89 7.71 -1.47 -0.01
C LEU A 89 9.23 -1.60 -0.22
N VAL A 90 9.78 -0.94 -1.25
CA VAL A 90 11.24 -0.91 -1.46
C VAL A 90 11.93 -0.17 -0.33
N ILE A 91 11.36 0.96 0.13
CA ILE A 91 11.94 1.72 1.25
C ILE A 91 11.87 0.90 2.54
N GLN A 92 10.76 0.19 2.82
CA GLN A 92 10.67 -0.72 3.96
C GLN A 92 11.76 -1.79 3.91
N ALA A 93 11.93 -2.46 2.77
CA ALA A 93 12.91 -3.53 2.61
C ALA A 93 14.36 -3.05 2.80
N LEU A 94 14.63 -1.78 2.52
CA LEU A 94 15.95 -1.17 2.62
C LEU A 94 16.10 -0.24 3.83
N ALA A 95 15.12 -0.19 4.74
CA ALA A 95 15.08 0.79 5.81
C ALA A 95 16.24 0.54 6.81
N PRO A 96 17.18 1.49 6.97
CA PRO A 96 18.31 1.31 7.88
C PRO A 96 17.95 1.65 9.33
N THR A 97 16.84 2.36 9.55
CA THR A 97 16.39 2.80 10.87
C THR A 97 14.88 2.77 10.98
N LEU A 98 14.38 2.61 12.22
CA LEU A 98 12.95 2.55 12.50
C LEU A 98 12.17 3.78 11.99
N PRO A 99 12.65 5.03 12.10
CA PRO A 99 11.93 6.17 11.54
C PRO A 99 11.76 6.10 10.02
N ILE A 100 12.76 5.61 9.28
CA ILE A 100 12.65 5.44 7.82
C ILE A 100 11.63 4.34 7.50
N PHE A 101 11.64 3.25 8.27
CA PHE A 101 10.62 2.20 8.14
C PHE A 101 9.21 2.74 8.39
N VAL A 102 9.00 3.52 9.45
CA VAL A 102 7.69 4.14 9.74
C VAL A 102 7.29 5.11 8.63
N LEU A 103 8.21 5.96 8.16
CA LEU A 103 7.94 6.91 7.07
C LEU A 103 7.56 6.20 5.76
N ALA A 104 8.06 5.00 5.51
CA ALA A 104 7.70 4.21 4.33
C ALA A 104 6.24 3.73 4.35
N TRP A 105 5.60 3.68 5.53
CA TRP A 105 4.18 3.38 5.69
C TRP A 105 3.25 4.59 5.50
N LEU A 106 3.78 5.82 5.58
CA LEU A 106 2.99 7.06 5.55
C LEU A 106 2.89 7.61 4.12
#